data_AF-A0A3D3FCX3-F1
#
_entry.id   AF-A0A3D3FCX3-F1
#
_cell.length_a   1.000
_cell.length_b   1.000
_cell.length_c   1.000
_cell.angle_alpha   90.00
_cell.angle_beta   90.00
_cell.angle_gamma   90.00
#
_symmetry.space_group_name_H-M   'P 1'
#
loop_
_entity.id
_entity.type
_entity.pdbx_description
1 polymer ?
#
loop_
_entity_poly.entity_id
_entity_poly.type
_entity_poly.pdbx_seq_one_letter_code
_entity_poly.pdbx_strand_id
1 'polypeptide(L)'
;SKNPDLPTGDVELAVSELRIFSKSETPPFAIEENSNVSSETRLRYRYLDLRRPDMQRILMARHRITKCAHDYFDDNGFLEIETPDLIKSTPEGARDYLVPSRIFHGKFFALPQSPQLYKQLLMVSGFDRYMQIARCFRDEDLRADRQPEFTQIDFEMSFVEQDDVMAIGEGFIQKVYQELLNIDIPTPLPRMKWQEAMDRFGSDKPDLR
;
A
#
# COMPACT_ATOMS: atom_id res chain seq x y z
N SER A 1 31.24 -27.96 -7.22
CA SER A 1 31.96 -26.75 -6.80
C SER A 1 31.00 -25.90 -5.99
N LYS A 2 31.43 -25.29 -4.88
CA LYS A 2 30.55 -24.50 -4.01
C LYS A 2 30.17 -23.17 -4.68
N ASN A 3 28.92 -22.74 -4.54
CA ASN A 3 28.45 -21.44 -5.02
C ASN A 3 28.09 -20.52 -3.83
N PRO A 4 28.89 -19.49 -3.52
CA PRO A 4 28.61 -18.59 -2.39
C PRO A 4 27.42 -17.65 -2.62
N ASP A 5 26.97 -17.48 -3.88
CA ASP A 5 25.89 -16.53 -4.22
C ASP A 5 24.48 -17.10 -3.94
N LEU A 6 24.39 -18.41 -3.69
CA LEU A 6 23.12 -19.09 -3.43
C LEU A 6 23.07 -19.58 -1.98
N PRO A 7 21.94 -19.38 -1.26
CA PRO A 7 21.78 -19.90 0.10
C PRO A 7 21.96 -21.43 0.20
N THR A 8 21.73 -22.15 -0.89
CA THR A 8 21.89 -23.61 -0.99
C THR A 8 23.11 -24.03 -1.79
N GLY A 9 24.05 -23.14 -2.10
CA GLY A 9 25.15 -23.43 -3.02
C GLY A 9 26.26 -24.33 -2.48
N ASP A 10 26.17 -24.73 -1.20
CA ASP A 10 27.03 -25.75 -0.59
C ASP A 10 26.56 -27.20 -0.84
N VAL A 11 25.33 -27.39 -1.32
CA VAL A 11 24.70 -28.71 -1.48
C VAL A 11 24.09 -28.86 -2.88
N GLU A 12 24.01 -30.10 -3.35
CA GLU A 12 23.35 -30.47 -4.61
C GLU A 12 22.45 -31.70 -4.42
N LEU A 13 21.48 -31.88 -5.30
CA LEU A 13 20.54 -33.01 -5.26
C LEU A 13 20.96 -34.09 -6.26
N ALA A 14 21.32 -35.28 -5.76
CA ALA A 14 21.50 -36.47 -6.59
C ALA A 14 20.12 -37.05 -6.97
N VAL A 15 19.64 -36.73 -8.17
CA VAL A 15 18.29 -37.07 -8.63
C VAL A 15 18.12 -38.59 -8.83
N SER A 16 17.18 -39.20 -8.12
CA SER A 16 16.81 -40.62 -8.27
C SER A 16 15.58 -40.85 -9.16
N GLU A 17 14.61 -39.94 -9.12
CA GLU A 17 13.40 -39.93 -9.96
C GLU A 17 13.07 -38.50 -10.41
N LEU A 18 12.61 -38.33 -11.65
CA LEU A 18 12.11 -37.07 -12.19
C LEU A 18 10.67 -37.27 -12.70
N ARG A 19 9.74 -36.45 -12.21
CA ARG A 19 8.34 -36.44 -12.67
C ARG A 19 7.98 -35.07 -13.25
N ILE A 20 7.43 -35.06 -14.46
CA ILE A 20 6.92 -33.85 -15.09
C ILE A 20 5.46 -33.67 -14.68
N PHE A 21 5.19 -32.68 -13.81
CA PHE A 21 3.82 -32.34 -13.41
C PHE A 21 3.04 -31.62 -14.50
N SER A 22 3.70 -30.71 -15.23
CA SER A 22 3.11 -29.96 -16.33
C SER A 22 4.17 -29.55 -17.33
N LYS A 23 3.79 -29.53 -18.62
CA LYS A 23 4.63 -28.98 -19.69
C LYS A 23 4.34 -27.48 -19.82
N SER A 24 5.34 -26.69 -20.16
CA SER A 24 5.20 -25.25 -20.43
C SER A 24 5.71 -24.94 -21.83
N GLU A 25 5.04 -24.03 -22.51
CA GLU A 25 5.63 -23.33 -23.65
C GLU A 25 6.78 -22.43 -23.18
N THR A 26 7.66 -22.05 -24.10
CA THR A 26 8.77 -21.14 -23.83
C THR A 26 8.22 -19.77 -23.41
N PRO A 27 8.60 -19.22 -22.25
CA PRO A 27 8.17 -17.90 -21.83
C PRO A 27 8.57 -16.79 -22.82
N PRO A 28 7.76 -15.73 -22.98
CA PRO A 28 8.08 -14.58 -23.85
C PRO A 28 9.28 -13.75 -23.35
N PHE A 29 9.73 -13.98 -22.12
CA PHE A 29 10.97 -13.42 -21.56
C PHE A 29 11.49 -14.32 -20.42
N ALA A 30 12.79 -14.18 -20.11
CA ALA A 30 13.43 -14.92 -19.03
C ALA A 30 12.89 -14.51 -17.65
N ILE A 31 12.63 -15.51 -16.79
CA ILE A 31 12.19 -15.28 -15.40
C ILE A 31 13.43 -15.15 -14.51
N GLU A 32 14.01 -13.95 -14.51
CA GLU A 32 15.22 -13.64 -13.78
C GLU A 32 15.12 -12.28 -13.09
N GLU A 33 16.00 -12.04 -12.11
CA GLU A 33 16.12 -10.74 -11.46
C GLU A 33 16.66 -9.68 -12.42
N ASN A 34 16.34 -8.41 -12.17
CA ASN A 34 16.86 -7.27 -12.92
C ASN A 34 16.65 -7.38 -14.45
N SER A 35 15.56 -8.04 -14.88
CA SER A 35 15.25 -8.20 -16.29
C SER A 35 15.01 -6.85 -16.98
N ASN A 36 15.69 -6.64 -18.12
CA ASN A 36 15.63 -5.44 -18.97
C ASN A 36 14.44 -5.41 -19.93
N VAL A 37 13.48 -6.34 -19.77
CA VAL A 37 12.29 -6.44 -20.62
C VAL A 37 11.40 -5.20 -20.43
N SER A 38 10.82 -4.71 -21.52
CA SER A 38 9.96 -3.53 -21.50
C SER A 38 8.77 -3.70 -20.54
N SER A 39 8.40 -2.62 -19.84
CA SER A 39 7.25 -2.61 -18.93
C SER A 39 5.95 -3.04 -19.62
N GLU A 40 5.77 -2.70 -20.90
CA GLU A 40 4.60 -3.11 -21.69
C GLU A 40 4.49 -4.64 -21.80
N THR A 41 5.59 -5.32 -22.16
CA THR A 41 5.60 -6.79 -22.26
C THR A 41 5.41 -7.43 -20.90
N ARG A 42 6.03 -6.86 -19.85
CA ARG A 42 5.86 -7.32 -18.47
C ARG A 42 4.42 -7.20 -17.98
N LEU A 43 3.73 -6.10 -18.30
CA LEU A 43 2.32 -5.90 -17.94
C LEU A 43 1.40 -6.80 -18.75
N ARG A 44 1.68 -7.00 -20.05
CA ARG A 44 0.91 -7.93 -20.91
C ARG A 44 0.96 -9.36 -20.38
N TYR A 45 2.10 -9.80 -19.88
CA TYR A 45 2.30 -11.14 -19.32
C TYR A 45 2.56 -11.08 -17.81
N ARG A 46 1.80 -10.26 -17.09
CA ARG A 46 2.04 -9.97 -15.66
C ARG A 46 2.09 -11.23 -14.81
N TYR A 47 1.31 -12.25 -15.12
CA TYR A 47 1.33 -13.54 -14.41
C TYR A 47 2.68 -14.28 -14.49
N LEU A 48 3.49 -14.05 -15.53
CA LEU A 48 4.87 -14.53 -15.62
C LEU A 48 5.83 -13.57 -14.93
N ASP A 49 5.65 -12.27 -15.13
CA ASP A 49 6.49 -11.24 -14.49
C ASP A 49 6.44 -11.33 -12.96
N LEU A 50 5.28 -11.67 -12.40
CA LEU A 50 5.09 -11.90 -10.98
C LEU A 50 5.90 -13.09 -10.44
N ARG A 51 6.41 -14.00 -11.29
CA ARG A 51 7.27 -15.12 -10.85
C ARG A 51 8.72 -14.70 -10.62
N ARG A 52 9.12 -13.52 -11.10
CA ARG A 52 10.49 -13.05 -10.91
C ARG A 52 10.78 -12.77 -9.43
N PRO A 53 12.00 -13.04 -8.95
CA PRO A 53 12.29 -12.89 -7.53
C PRO A 53 12.15 -11.45 -7.01
N ASP A 54 12.44 -10.44 -7.83
CA ASP A 54 12.26 -9.03 -7.48
C ASP A 54 10.78 -8.68 -7.25
N MET A 55 9.89 -9.13 -8.14
CA MET A 55 8.45 -8.94 -7.98
C MET A 55 7.88 -9.71 -6.78
N GLN A 56 8.34 -10.94 -6.56
CA GLN A 56 7.97 -11.73 -5.38
C GLN A 56 8.36 -11.01 -4.09
N ARG A 57 9.60 -10.52 -3.98
CA ARG A 57 10.06 -9.76 -2.81
C ARG A 57 9.22 -8.52 -2.55
N ILE A 58 8.88 -7.76 -3.59
CA ILE A 58 8.03 -6.55 -3.45
C ILE A 58 6.65 -6.90 -2.91
N LEU A 59 5.99 -7.93 -3.45
CA LEU A 59 4.67 -8.34 -2.98
C LEU A 59 4.70 -8.93 -1.58
N MET A 60 5.72 -9.73 -1.26
CA MET A 60 5.91 -10.26 0.09
C MET A 60 6.19 -9.14 1.10
N ALA A 61 6.98 -8.12 0.73
CA ALA A 61 7.21 -6.95 1.55
C ALA A 61 5.92 -6.16 1.79
N ARG A 62 5.13 -5.91 0.73
CA ARG A 62 3.81 -5.28 0.84
C ARG A 62 2.89 -6.05 1.80
N HIS A 63 2.82 -7.38 1.68
CA HIS A 63 2.06 -8.22 2.60
C HIS A 63 2.52 -8.05 4.06
N ARG A 64 3.83 -8.04 4.31
CA ARG A 64 4.39 -7.84 5.65
C ARG A 64 4.07 -6.45 6.21
N ILE A 65 4.15 -5.40 5.39
CA ILE A 65 3.75 -4.03 5.80
C ILE A 65 2.27 -4.02 6.20
N THR A 66 1.39 -4.60 5.38
CA THR A 66 -0.04 -4.69 5.66
C THR A 66 -0.31 -5.44 6.96
N LYS A 67 0.34 -6.59 7.19
CA LYS A 67 0.24 -7.32 8.46
C LYS A 67 0.72 -6.47 9.64
N CYS A 68 1.89 -5.85 9.52
CA CYS A 68 2.45 -4.97 10.56
C CYS A 68 1.50 -3.81 10.88
N ALA A 69 0.78 -3.27 9.89
CA ALA A 69 -0.24 -2.26 10.13
C ALA A 69 -1.38 -2.81 10.99
N HIS A 70 -1.99 -3.94 10.62
CA HIS A 70 -3.05 -4.53 11.44
C HIS A 70 -2.58 -4.79 12.88
N ASP A 71 -1.42 -5.43 13.05
CA ASP A 71 -0.88 -5.74 14.38
C ASP A 71 -0.61 -4.46 15.19
N TYR A 72 0.04 -3.45 14.60
CA TYR A 72 0.37 -2.19 15.28
C TYR A 72 -0.88 -1.41 15.70
N PHE A 73 -1.87 -1.29 14.82
CA PHE A 73 -3.09 -0.55 15.13
C PHE A 73 -3.95 -1.29 16.16
N ASP A 74 -4.04 -2.62 16.09
CA ASP A 74 -4.70 -3.45 17.12
C ASP A 74 -4.02 -3.28 18.50
N ASP A 75 -2.69 -3.36 18.56
CA ASP A 75 -1.91 -3.13 19.79
C ASP A 75 -2.14 -1.72 20.39
N ASN A 76 -2.52 -0.74 19.56
CA ASN A 76 -2.83 0.64 19.97
C ASN A 76 -4.34 0.89 20.19
N GLY A 77 -5.14 -0.17 20.24
CA GLY A 77 -6.56 -0.14 20.56
C GLY A 77 -7.47 0.36 19.43
N PHE A 78 -7.00 0.33 18.18
CA PHE A 78 -7.83 0.67 17.03
C PHE A 78 -8.70 -0.52 16.61
N LEU A 79 -9.91 -0.21 16.15
CA LEU A 79 -10.79 -1.19 15.55
C LEU A 79 -10.74 -1.07 14.03
N GLU A 80 -10.53 -2.21 13.36
CA GLU A 80 -10.74 -2.28 11.91
C GLU A 80 -12.23 -2.34 11.60
N ILE A 81 -12.74 -1.32 10.90
CA ILE A 81 -14.16 -1.24 10.53
C ILE A 81 -14.25 -1.03 9.02
N GLU A 82 -14.92 -1.95 8.33
CA GLU A 82 -15.12 -1.82 6.89
C GLU A 82 -16.19 -0.77 6.58
N THR A 83 -15.86 0.16 5.67
CA THR A 83 -16.77 1.20 5.19
C THR A 83 -17.24 0.89 3.75
N PRO A 84 -18.47 1.30 3.35
CA PRO A 84 -19.00 0.97 2.03
C PRO A 84 -18.26 1.66 0.86
N ASP A 85 -18.09 0.95 -0.25
CA ASP A 85 -17.55 1.51 -1.50
C ASP A 85 -18.59 2.15 -2.42
N LEU A 86 -19.89 1.82 -2.26
CA LEU A 86 -20.95 2.39 -3.09
C LEU A 86 -21.62 3.55 -2.33
N ILE A 87 -21.04 4.74 -2.47
CA ILE A 87 -21.40 5.91 -1.68
C ILE A 87 -22.18 6.92 -2.51
N LYS A 88 -22.67 7.98 -1.86
CA LYS A 88 -23.22 9.14 -2.55
C LYS A 88 -22.07 10.04 -3.00
N SER A 89 -22.11 10.49 -4.26
CA SER A 89 -21.12 11.45 -4.77
C SER A 89 -21.14 12.76 -3.99
N THR A 90 -19.95 13.29 -3.73
CA THR A 90 -19.73 14.59 -3.08
C THR A 90 -18.96 15.51 -4.03
N PRO A 91 -19.54 16.63 -4.48
CA PRO A 91 -19.00 17.43 -5.59
C PRO A 91 -17.77 18.31 -5.23
N GLU A 92 -17.23 18.22 -4.01
CA GLU A 92 -16.22 19.15 -3.49
C GLU A 92 -14.76 18.68 -3.70
N GLY A 93 -14.55 17.42 -4.08
CA GLY A 93 -13.23 16.79 -4.19
C GLY A 93 -12.74 16.57 -5.63
N ALA A 94 -11.97 15.49 -5.82
CA ALA A 94 -11.60 15.02 -7.15
C ALA A 94 -12.85 14.51 -7.91
N ARG A 95 -12.69 14.07 -9.17
CA ARG A 95 -13.78 13.40 -9.88
C ARG A 95 -13.99 11.98 -9.35
N ASP A 96 -15.26 11.62 -9.14
CA ASP A 96 -15.68 10.30 -8.70
C ASP A 96 -15.88 9.36 -9.89
N TYR A 97 -15.49 8.08 -9.73
CA TYR A 97 -16.02 7.02 -10.58
C TYR A 97 -17.48 6.76 -10.25
N LEU A 98 -18.34 6.76 -11.28
CA LEU A 98 -19.78 6.53 -11.13
C LEU A 98 -20.16 5.09 -11.45
N VAL A 99 -21.02 4.51 -10.62
CA VAL A 99 -21.60 3.18 -10.80
C VAL A 99 -23.12 3.32 -11.00
N PRO A 100 -23.67 3.08 -12.20
CA PRO A 100 -25.10 3.25 -12.46
C PRO A 100 -25.94 2.24 -11.66
N SER A 101 -27.04 2.71 -11.07
CA SER A 101 -27.97 1.84 -10.35
C SER A 101 -28.97 1.19 -11.31
N ARG A 102 -29.03 -0.16 -11.29
CA ARG A 102 -30.07 -0.91 -12.00
C ARG A 102 -31.47 -0.70 -11.39
N ILE A 103 -31.53 -0.50 -10.07
CA ILE A 103 -32.81 -0.40 -9.33
C ILE A 103 -33.34 1.03 -9.40
N PHE A 104 -32.49 2.01 -9.16
CA PHE A 104 -32.85 3.41 -9.15
C PHE A 104 -32.47 4.07 -10.48
N HIS A 105 -33.36 3.96 -11.46
CA HIS A 105 -33.16 4.52 -12.80
C HIS A 105 -32.81 6.02 -12.75
N GLY A 106 -31.77 6.42 -13.48
CA GLY A 106 -31.24 7.78 -13.49
C GLY A 106 -30.41 8.18 -12.27
N LYS A 107 -30.18 7.26 -11.31
CA LYS A 107 -29.32 7.48 -10.15
C LYS A 107 -28.03 6.66 -10.23
N PHE A 108 -26.98 7.18 -9.61
CA PHE A 108 -25.64 6.62 -9.62
C PHE A 108 -25.11 6.55 -8.18
N PHE A 109 -24.30 5.52 -7.91
CA PHE A 109 -23.36 5.53 -6.81
C PHE A 109 -22.04 6.15 -7.26
N ALA A 110 -21.22 6.55 -6.31
CA ALA A 110 -19.84 6.94 -6.52
C ALA A 110 -18.92 6.00 -5.72
N LEU A 111 -17.73 5.73 -6.26
CA LEU A 111 -16.67 5.06 -5.52
C LEU A 111 -15.90 6.08 -4.66
N PRO A 112 -15.54 5.76 -3.40
CA PRO A 112 -14.97 6.71 -2.47
C PRO A 112 -13.53 7.10 -2.84
N GLN A 113 -13.21 8.38 -2.69
CA GLN A 113 -11.83 8.88 -2.78
C GLN A 113 -11.03 8.60 -1.50
N SER A 114 -11.74 8.44 -0.39
CA SER A 114 -11.30 8.01 0.93
C SER A 114 -12.55 7.73 1.80
N PRO A 115 -12.44 7.01 2.92
CA PRO A 115 -13.55 6.79 3.85
C PRO A 115 -13.85 8.00 4.76
N GLN A 116 -13.52 9.23 4.33
CA GLN A 116 -13.52 10.44 5.16
C GLN A 116 -14.84 10.71 5.90
N LEU A 117 -15.99 10.59 5.22
CA LEU A 117 -17.27 10.82 5.88
C LEU A 117 -17.62 9.71 6.87
N TYR A 118 -17.26 8.47 6.55
CA TYR A 118 -17.56 7.32 7.38
C TYR A 118 -16.71 7.30 8.66
N LYS A 119 -15.41 7.61 8.58
CA LYS A 119 -14.57 7.69 9.78
C LYS A 119 -15.06 8.77 10.75
N GLN A 120 -15.54 9.91 10.23
CA GLN A 120 -16.17 10.95 11.06
C GLN A 120 -17.47 10.46 11.70
N LEU A 121 -18.34 9.76 10.97
CA LEU A 121 -19.54 9.14 11.52
C LEU A 121 -19.20 8.11 12.62
N LEU A 122 -18.11 7.36 12.45
CA LEU A 122 -17.65 6.39 13.44
C LEU A 122 -17.22 7.09 14.74
N MET A 123 -16.48 8.20 14.65
CA MET A 123 -16.14 9.01 15.83
C MET A 123 -17.40 9.53 16.54
N VAL A 124 -18.38 10.04 15.78
CA VAL A 124 -19.67 10.51 16.33
C VAL A 124 -20.46 9.38 16.99
N SER A 125 -20.35 8.15 16.47
CA SER A 125 -21.03 6.98 17.03
C SER A 125 -20.36 6.39 18.28
N GLY A 126 -19.23 6.95 18.71
CA GLY A 126 -18.54 6.57 19.94
C GLY A 126 -17.44 5.52 19.77
N PHE A 127 -17.02 5.24 18.54
CA PHE A 127 -15.77 4.49 18.32
C PHE A 127 -14.59 5.43 18.55
N ASP A 128 -13.85 5.21 19.64
CA ASP A 128 -12.75 6.10 20.04
C ASP A 128 -11.58 6.08 19.04
N ARG A 129 -11.30 4.90 18.45
CA ARG A 129 -10.16 4.66 17.54
C ARG A 129 -10.57 3.73 16.40
N TYR A 130 -10.45 4.24 15.18
CA TYR A 130 -10.83 3.55 13.95
C TYR A 130 -9.64 3.42 13.01
N MET A 131 -9.51 2.28 12.34
CA MET A 131 -8.56 2.06 11.26
C MET A 131 -9.24 1.30 10.11
N GLN A 132 -8.79 1.50 8.88
CA GLN A 132 -9.14 0.65 7.74
C GLN A 132 -8.02 0.67 6.70
N ILE A 133 -7.68 -0.49 6.14
CA ILE A 133 -6.89 -0.56 4.90
C ILE A 133 -7.83 -0.47 3.69
N ALA A 134 -8.26 0.75 3.39
CA ALA A 134 -9.32 1.02 2.41
C ALA A 134 -8.83 0.95 0.95
N ARG A 135 -9.76 0.58 0.05
CA ARG A 135 -9.63 0.86 -1.38
C ARG A 135 -10.19 2.25 -1.68
N CYS A 136 -9.44 3.02 -2.44
CA CYS A 136 -9.77 4.38 -2.79
C CYS A 136 -9.65 4.58 -4.29
N PHE A 137 -10.52 5.42 -4.83
CA PHE A 137 -10.71 5.58 -6.27
C PHE A 137 -10.69 7.07 -6.65
N ARG A 138 -9.96 7.43 -7.70
CA ARG A 138 -9.91 8.82 -8.21
C ARG A 138 -9.91 8.83 -9.73
N ASP A 139 -10.86 9.55 -10.31
CA ASP A 139 -10.94 9.76 -11.77
C ASP A 139 -10.12 11.00 -12.18
N GLU A 140 -8.81 10.91 -11.99
CA GLU A 140 -7.83 11.95 -12.34
C GLU A 140 -6.84 11.46 -13.40
N ASP A 141 -6.16 12.42 -14.05
CA ASP A 141 -5.09 12.12 -14.99
C ASP A 141 -3.97 11.31 -14.31
N LEU A 142 -3.60 10.22 -14.95
CA LEU A 142 -2.56 9.33 -14.45
C LEU A 142 -1.20 10.03 -14.46
N ARG A 143 -0.41 9.78 -13.42
CA ARG A 143 1.00 10.16 -13.31
C ARG A 143 1.81 8.91 -12.94
N ALA A 144 3.14 9.01 -13.00
CA ALA A 144 4.03 7.88 -12.73
C ALA A 144 3.75 7.19 -11.38
N ASP A 145 3.28 7.95 -10.38
CA ASP A 145 2.96 7.53 -9.02
C ASP A 145 1.46 7.50 -8.70
N ARG A 146 0.58 7.73 -9.69
CA ARG A 146 -0.88 7.83 -9.50
C ARG A 146 -1.63 6.80 -10.33
N GLN A 147 -2.30 5.90 -9.63
CA GLN A 147 -3.21 4.91 -10.20
C GLN A 147 -4.66 5.29 -9.87
N PRO A 148 -5.63 4.92 -10.71
CA PRO A 148 -7.04 5.27 -10.50
C PRO A 148 -7.63 4.55 -9.29
N GLU A 149 -7.10 3.37 -8.96
CA GLU A 149 -7.38 2.61 -7.75
C GLU A 149 -6.10 2.49 -6.92
N PHE A 150 -6.19 2.79 -5.63
CA PHE A 150 -5.06 2.71 -4.73
C PHE A 150 -5.49 2.30 -3.31
N THR A 151 -4.48 1.99 -2.49
CA THR A 151 -4.65 1.56 -1.11
C THR A 151 -4.28 2.67 -0.15
N GLN A 152 -5.12 2.90 0.84
CA GLN A 152 -4.79 3.78 1.96
C GLN A 152 -4.87 2.98 3.27
N ILE A 153 -3.98 3.31 4.19
CA ILE A 153 -4.19 3.01 5.62
C ILE A 153 -4.83 4.28 6.15
N ASP A 154 -6.13 4.24 6.39
CA ASP A 154 -6.89 5.34 6.96
C ASP A 154 -7.14 5.05 8.44
N PHE A 155 -6.99 6.06 9.28
CA PHE A 155 -7.29 5.96 10.70
C PHE A 155 -7.86 7.28 11.22
N GLU A 156 -8.60 7.20 12.31
CA GLU A 156 -9.22 8.35 12.98
C GLU A 156 -9.28 8.09 14.49
N MET A 157 -9.17 9.15 15.30
CA MET A 157 -9.13 9.07 16.75
C MET A 157 -10.00 10.19 17.35
N SER A 158 -10.71 9.90 18.44
CA SER A 158 -11.49 10.87 19.21
C SER A 158 -10.66 11.46 20.37
N PHE A 159 -11.01 12.68 20.80
CA PHE A 159 -10.43 13.34 21.99
C PHE A 159 -8.89 13.47 21.98
N VAL A 160 -8.29 13.64 20.81
CA VAL A 160 -6.84 13.78 20.62
C VAL A 160 -6.44 15.18 20.17
N GLU A 161 -5.19 15.54 20.43
CA GLU A 161 -4.53 16.69 19.83
C GLU A 161 -3.63 16.28 18.66
N GLN A 162 -3.08 17.27 17.95
CA GLN A 162 -2.24 17.03 16.78
C GLN A 162 -1.03 16.13 17.09
N ASP A 163 -0.40 16.32 18.25
CA ASP A 163 0.79 15.58 18.65
C ASP A 163 0.50 14.10 18.92
N ASP A 164 -0.69 13.76 19.42
CA ASP A 164 -1.11 12.38 19.64
C ASP A 164 -1.27 11.62 18.32
N VAL A 165 -1.88 12.26 17.32
CA VAL A 165 -2.08 11.69 15.97
C VAL A 165 -0.72 11.50 15.28
N MET A 166 0.17 12.48 15.38
CA MET A 166 1.52 12.36 14.82
C MET A 166 2.30 11.23 15.51
N ALA A 167 2.21 11.09 16.83
CA ALA A 167 2.89 10.02 17.55
C ALA A 167 2.43 8.61 17.10
N ILE A 168 1.14 8.40 16.85
CA ILE A 168 0.63 7.14 16.29
C ILE A 168 1.22 6.86 14.90
N GLY A 169 1.25 7.87 14.01
CA GLY A 169 1.82 7.73 12.67
C GLY A 169 3.34 7.49 12.68
N GLU A 170 4.07 8.24 13.51
CA GLU A 170 5.52 8.09 13.70
C GLU A 170 5.89 6.73 14.26
N GLY A 171 5.15 6.25 15.27
CA GLY A 171 5.35 4.91 15.84
C GLY A 171 5.09 3.78 14.85
N PHE A 172 4.08 3.93 13.97
CA PHE A 172 3.84 2.97 12.89
C PHE A 172 5.03 2.93 11.91
N ILE A 173 5.52 4.09 11.50
CA ILE A 173 6.68 4.19 10.60
C ILE A 173 7.91 3.54 11.24
N GLN A 174 8.21 3.85 12.50
CA GLN A 174 9.32 3.25 13.24
C GLN A 174 9.19 1.72 13.29
N LYS A 175 8.00 1.22 13.64
CA LYS A 175 7.71 -0.22 13.73
C LYS A 175 7.95 -0.94 12.40
N VAL A 176 7.43 -0.41 11.29
CA VAL A 176 7.60 -0.99 9.95
C VAL A 176 9.09 -1.05 9.56
N TYR A 177 9.84 0.04 9.77
CA TYR A 177 11.26 0.07 9.45
C TYR A 177 12.08 -0.90 10.30
N GLN A 178 11.78 -0.97 11.59
CA GLN A 178 12.46 -1.88 12.49
C GLN A 178 12.18 -3.35 12.12
N GLU A 179 10.93 -3.72 11.83
CA GLU A 179 10.58 -5.11 11.54
C GLU A 179 11.01 -5.60 10.16
N LEU A 180 10.91 -4.75 9.13
CA LEU A 180 11.16 -5.17 7.75
C LEU A 180 12.58 -4.88 7.28
N LEU A 181 13.21 -3.83 7.81
CA LEU A 181 14.54 -3.38 7.38
C LEU A 181 15.58 -3.43 8.49
N ASN A 182 15.20 -3.71 9.75
CA ASN A 182 16.07 -3.63 10.91
C ASN A 182 16.77 -2.26 11.03
N ILE A 183 16.03 -1.20 10.72
CA ILE A 183 16.45 0.19 10.81
C ILE A 183 15.66 0.85 11.94
N ASP A 184 16.37 1.38 12.91
CA ASP A 184 15.77 2.21 13.97
C ASP A 184 15.61 3.65 13.47
N ILE A 185 14.37 4.13 13.43
CA ILE A 185 14.05 5.51 13.08
C ILE A 185 13.87 6.30 14.38
N PRO A 186 14.61 7.40 14.58
CA PRO A 186 14.42 8.24 15.76
C PRO A 186 13.06 8.95 15.68
N THR A 187 12.29 8.84 16.76
CA THR A 187 11.03 9.58 16.97
C THR A 187 11.18 10.55 18.15
N PRO A 188 10.56 11.75 18.13
CA PRO A 188 9.70 12.26 17.05
C PRO A 188 10.49 12.63 15.79
N LEU A 189 9.82 12.58 14.63
CA LEU A 189 10.46 12.95 13.37
C LEU A 189 10.75 14.46 13.34
N PRO A 190 11.79 14.93 12.61
CA PRO A 190 12.05 16.35 12.46
C PRO A 190 10.82 17.09 11.89
N ARG A 191 10.35 18.11 12.62
CA ARG A 191 9.18 18.91 12.24
C ARG A 191 9.64 20.20 11.57
N MET A 192 9.01 20.55 10.46
CA MET A 192 9.27 21.79 9.72
C MET A 192 7.95 22.48 9.42
N LYS A 193 7.87 23.79 9.67
CA LYS A 193 6.68 24.55 9.29
C LYS A 193 6.62 24.69 7.77
N TRP A 194 5.42 24.72 7.21
CA TRP A 194 5.21 24.90 5.77
C TRP A 194 5.96 26.12 5.22
N GLN A 195 5.88 27.28 5.92
CA GLN A 195 6.55 28.51 5.48
C GLN A 195 8.06 28.31 5.39
N GLU A 196 8.65 27.65 6.38
CA GLU A 196 10.08 27.34 6.39
C GLU A 196 10.47 26.40 5.25
N ALA A 197 9.66 25.36 4.98
CA ALA A 197 9.89 24.42 3.89
C ALA A 197 9.87 25.13 2.53
N MET A 198 8.91 26.02 2.31
CA MET A 198 8.81 26.81 1.08
C MET A 198 9.94 27.82 0.95
N ASP A 199 10.30 28.52 2.03
CA ASP A 199 11.34 29.55 1.99
C ASP A 199 12.73 28.96 1.74
N ARG A 200 13.04 27.80 2.34
CA ARG A 200 14.36 27.16 2.27
C ARG A 200 14.51 26.20 1.09
N PHE A 201 13.45 25.50 0.71
CA PHE A 201 13.53 24.39 -0.26
C PHE A 201 12.57 24.55 -1.45
N GLY A 202 11.63 25.50 -1.40
CA GLY A 202 10.63 25.69 -2.47
C GLY A 202 9.66 24.52 -2.63
N SER A 203 9.54 23.67 -1.62
CA SER A 203 8.68 22.48 -1.64
C SER A 203 8.13 22.19 -0.25
N ASP A 204 6.86 21.77 -0.19
CA ASP A 204 6.16 21.28 1.00
C ASP A 204 6.53 19.83 1.37
N LYS A 205 7.35 19.17 0.55
CA LYS A 205 7.90 17.82 0.76
C LYS A 205 9.40 17.79 0.43
N PRO A 206 10.23 18.55 1.16
CA PRO A 206 11.65 18.71 0.84
C PRO A 206 12.41 17.39 0.96
N ASP A 207 13.39 17.18 0.09
CA ASP A 207 14.40 16.12 0.24
C ASP A 207 15.51 16.63 1.16
N LEU A 208 15.76 15.92 2.27
CA LEU A 208 16.70 16.32 3.32
C LEU A 208 18.01 15.50 3.32
N ARG A 209 18.24 14.69 2.28
CA ARG A 209 19.49 13.93 2.07
C ARG A 209 20.57 14.80 1.46
#